data_AF-A0A2N2LAA1-F1
#
_entry.id   AF-A0A2N2LAA1-F1
#
_cell.length_a   1.000
_cell.length_b   1.000
_cell.length_c   1.000
_cell.angle_alpha   90.00
_cell.angle_beta   90.00
_cell.angle_gamma   90.00
#
_symmetry.space_group_name_H-M   'P 1'
#
loop_
_entity.id
_entity.type
_entity.pdbx_description
1 polymer ?
#
loop_
_entity_poly.entity_id
_entity_poly.type
_entity_poly.pdbx_seq_one_letter_code
_entity_poly.pdbx_strand_id
1 'polypeptide(L)'
;MKGAYKLSFAGIAAIVAGVAWGQVFPINKYLWSSSYVLYTSGWAMIILSICVYMIDAKGYRSWSKPFYVLGLNPLFIYVLSIVWVKIMLYCIKITKSDGSVISGYQWIFSEWCLPAAGCYGGSLLFAAANVGLFWMIALFLYRRKIFVSL
;
A
#
# COMPACT_ATOMS: atom_id res chain seq x y z
N MET A 1 26.47 -5.61 -3.81
CA MET A 1 26.59 -6.86 -3.02
C MET A 1 27.01 -6.61 -1.56
N LYS A 2 28.23 -6.14 -1.26
CA LYS A 2 28.69 -5.92 0.13
C LYS A 2 27.76 -5.01 0.96
N GLY A 3 27.11 -4.02 0.34
CA GLY A 3 26.14 -3.14 1.01
C GLY A 3 24.87 -3.85 1.49
N ALA A 4 24.34 -4.81 0.73
CA ALA A 4 23.12 -5.54 1.10
C ALA A 4 23.34 -6.40 2.35
N TYR A 5 24.46 -7.13 2.42
CA TYR A 5 24.79 -7.93 3.59
C TYR A 5 24.97 -7.09 4.86
N LYS A 6 25.60 -5.91 4.73
CA LYS A 6 25.72 -4.95 5.85
C LYS A 6 24.35 -4.49 6.32
N LEU A 7 23.42 -4.23 5.39
CA LEU A 7 22.07 -3.79 5.69
C LEU A 7 21.24 -4.89 6.37
N SER A 8 21.35 -6.14 5.92
CA SER A 8 20.73 -7.29 6.59
C SER A 8 21.24 -7.45 8.02
N PHE A 9 22.55 -7.37 8.22
CA PHE A 9 23.14 -7.50 9.55
C PHE A 9 22.71 -6.37 10.49
N ALA A 10 22.76 -5.12 10.01
CA ALA A 10 22.25 -3.97 10.75
C ALA A 10 20.76 -4.11 11.08
N GLY A 11 19.96 -4.63 10.15
CA GLY A 11 18.54 -4.89 10.36
C GLY A 11 18.27 -5.93 11.45
N ILE A 12 19.00 -7.05 11.44
CA ILE A 12 18.91 -8.08 12.49
C ILE A 12 19.33 -7.50 13.85
N ALA A 13 20.43 -6.75 13.90
CA ALA A 13 20.89 -6.10 15.11
C ALA A 13 19.83 -5.11 15.66
N ALA A 14 19.21 -4.32 14.80
CA ALA A 14 18.14 -3.39 15.17
C ALA A 14 16.88 -4.09 15.66
N ILE A 15 16.49 -5.24 15.07
CA ILE A 15 15.37 -6.05 15.55
C ILE A 15 15.67 -6.57 16.96
N VAL A 16 16.84 -7.18 17.17
CA VAL A 16 17.24 -7.74 18.47
C VAL A 16 17.29 -6.64 19.53
N ALA A 17 17.91 -5.50 19.21
CA ALA A 17 17.96 -4.35 20.10
C ALA A 17 16.56 -3.77 20.38
N GLY A 18 15.66 -3.74 19.39
CA GLY A 18 14.29 -3.28 19.56
C GLY A 18 13.44 -4.18 20.47
N VAL A 19 13.62 -5.50 20.37
CA VAL A 19 12.96 -6.48 21.26
C VAL A 19 13.52 -6.40 22.68
N ALA A 20 14.84 -6.28 22.83
CA ALA A 20 15.49 -6.13 24.13
C ALA A 20 15.06 -4.81 24.81
N TRP A 21 15.07 -3.70 24.06
CA TRP A 21 14.56 -2.41 24.54
C TRP A 21 13.06 -2.47 24.83
N GLY A 22 12.33 -3.30 24.08
CA GLY A 22 10.92 -3.67 24.32
C GLY A 22 10.61 -4.20 25.72
N GLN A 23 11.58 -4.80 26.40
CA GLN A 23 11.41 -5.30 27.78
C GLN A 23 11.37 -4.17 28.81
N VAL A 24 12.08 -3.06 28.57
CA VAL A 24 12.12 -1.88 29.45
C VAL A 24 11.07 -0.86 29.02
N PHE A 25 10.93 -0.66 27.73
CA PHE A 25 9.99 0.27 27.12
C PHE A 25 9.10 -0.49 26.13
N PRO A 26 7.82 -0.78 26.47
CA PRO A 26 6.97 -1.62 25.64
C PRO A 26 6.87 -1.18 24.18
N ILE A 27 6.82 -2.16 23.28
CA ILE A 27 6.60 -1.92 21.86
C ILE A 27 5.14 -1.45 21.68
N ASN A 28 4.95 -0.16 21.45
CA ASN A 28 3.63 0.45 21.30
C ASN A 28 3.58 1.23 19.98
N LYS A 29 2.72 0.75 19.09
CA LYS A 29 2.49 1.33 17.77
C LYS A 29 1.85 2.73 17.84
N TYR A 30 0.95 2.95 18.79
CA TYR A 30 0.20 4.21 18.91
C TYR A 30 1.07 5.36 19.41
N LEU A 31 1.98 5.07 20.35
CA LEU A 31 2.89 6.05 20.92
C LEU A 31 4.20 6.18 20.13
N TRP A 32 4.35 5.41 19.04
CA TRP A 32 5.56 5.40 18.22
C TRP A 32 6.82 5.22 19.08
N SER A 33 6.78 4.22 19.98
CA SER A 33 7.83 4.04 20.97
C SER A 33 9.21 3.83 20.34
N SER A 34 10.29 4.24 21.02
CA SER A 34 11.66 4.04 20.53
C SER A 34 11.96 2.56 20.23
N SER A 35 11.43 1.63 21.05
CA SER A 35 11.48 0.18 20.82
C SER A 35 10.76 -0.23 19.54
N TYR A 36 9.58 0.34 19.30
CA TYR A 36 8.80 0.09 18.08
C TYR A 36 9.51 0.63 16.83
N VAL A 37 10.09 1.83 16.90
CA VAL A 37 10.85 2.42 15.79
C VAL A 37 12.09 1.56 15.47
N LEU A 38 12.84 1.11 16.48
CA LEU A 38 14.00 0.25 16.28
C LEU A 38 13.60 -1.09 15.64
N TYR A 39 12.55 -1.72 16.17
CA TYR A 39 12.04 -2.99 15.69
C TYR A 39 11.56 -2.92 14.24
N THR A 40 10.75 -1.91 13.90
CA THR A 40 10.19 -1.74 12.55
C THR A 40 11.23 -1.29 11.53
N SER A 41 12.15 -0.41 11.91
CA SER A 41 13.27 -0.02 11.03
C SER A 41 14.21 -1.19 10.73
N GLY A 42 14.44 -2.09 11.70
CA GLY A 42 15.20 -3.32 11.45
C GLY A 42 14.54 -4.23 10.41
N TRP A 43 13.23 -4.44 10.50
CA TRP A 43 12.47 -5.15 9.45
C TRP A 43 12.54 -4.45 8.09
N ALA A 44 12.43 -3.12 8.06
CA ALA A 44 12.56 -2.35 6.83
C ALA A 44 13.94 -2.54 6.16
N MET A 45 15.02 -2.56 6.95
CA MET A 45 16.38 -2.81 6.46
C MET A 45 16.54 -4.21 5.87
N ILE A 46 15.97 -5.24 6.51
CA ILE A 46 16.01 -6.62 5.99
C ILE A 46 15.25 -6.72 4.66
N ILE A 47 14.02 -6.20 4.60
CA ILE A 47 13.22 -6.21 3.39
C ILE A 47 13.93 -5.45 2.26
N LEU A 48 14.49 -4.28 2.57
CA LEU A 48 15.24 -3.49 1.61
C LEU A 48 16.47 -4.25 1.08
N SER A 49 17.20 -4.95 1.95
CA SER A 49 18.32 -5.79 1.56
C SER A 49 17.90 -6.92 0.60
N ILE A 50 16.77 -7.59 0.88
CA ILE A 50 16.21 -8.63 0.01
C ILE A 50 15.85 -8.04 -1.35
N CYS A 51 15.19 -6.89 -1.38
CA CYS A 51 14.84 -6.19 -2.62
C CYS A 51 16.08 -5.84 -3.45
N VAL A 52 17.10 -5.25 -2.81
CA VAL A 52 18.38 -4.91 -3.46
C VAL A 52 19.06 -6.16 -4.02
N TYR A 53 19.07 -7.25 -3.26
CA TYR A 53 19.65 -8.51 -3.74
C TYR A 53 18.87 -9.10 -4.93
N MET A 54 17.54 -9.16 -4.86
CA MET A 54 16.71 -9.72 -5.94
C MET A 54 16.76 -8.90 -7.22
N ILE A 55 16.72 -7.57 -7.11
CA ILE A 55 16.65 -6.66 -8.26
C ILE A 55 18.03 -6.38 -8.85
N ASP A 56 19.02 -6.05 -8.01
CA ASP A 56 20.34 -5.60 -8.49
C ASP A 56 21.31 -6.75 -8.71
N ALA A 57 21.34 -7.74 -7.81
CA ALA A 57 22.29 -8.85 -7.93
C ALA A 57 21.78 -9.97 -8.83
N LYS A 58 20.50 -10.31 -8.71
CA LYS A 58 19.89 -11.44 -9.45
C LYS A 58 19.12 -11.01 -10.70
N GLY A 59 18.95 -9.70 -10.91
CA GLY A 59 18.34 -9.14 -12.13
C GLY A 59 16.85 -9.44 -12.30
N TYR A 60 16.15 -9.92 -11.28
CA TYR A 60 14.72 -10.24 -11.37
C TYR A 60 13.86 -8.97 -11.36
N ARG A 61 13.79 -8.30 -12.52
CA ARG A 61 13.02 -7.06 -12.69
C ARG A 61 11.55 -7.29 -13.03
N SER A 62 11.17 -8.49 -13.46
CA SER A 62 9.81 -8.75 -13.97
C SER A 62 8.73 -8.58 -12.90
N TRP A 63 8.99 -9.03 -11.66
CA TRP A 63 8.04 -8.92 -10.54
C TRP A 63 7.93 -7.48 -10.00
N SER A 64 8.97 -6.67 -10.18
CA SER A 64 8.99 -5.27 -9.75
C SER A 64 8.30 -4.32 -10.72
N LYS A 65 7.99 -4.75 -11.95
CA LYS A 65 7.32 -3.91 -12.98
C LYS A 65 6.02 -3.25 -12.50
N PRO A 66 5.03 -3.96 -11.89
CA PRO A 66 3.80 -3.30 -11.45
C PRO A 66 4.05 -2.23 -10.39
N PHE A 67 4.98 -2.48 -9.45
CA PHE A 67 5.36 -1.52 -8.41
C PHE A 67 6.12 -0.33 -8.99
N TYR A 68 6.98 -0.56 -9.98
CA TYR A 68 7.70 0.50 -10.68
C TYR A 68 6.74 1.44 -11.41
N VAL A 69 5.72 0.91 -12.09
CA VAL A 69 4.70 1.71 -12.77
C VAL A 69 3.95 2.62 -11.80
N LEU A 70 3.56 2.10 -10.63
CA LEU A 70 2.92 2.90 -9.57
C LEU A 70 3.88 3.93 -8.97
N GLY A 71 5.16 3.55 -8.80
CA GLY A 71 6.18 4.38 -8.18
C GLY A 71 6.71 5.54 -9.04
N LEU A 72 6.39 5.57 -10.34
CA LEU A 72 6.80 6.67 -11.22
C LEU A 72 5.98 7.94 -11.05
N ASN A 73 4.72 7.83 -10.60
CA ASN A 73 3.82 8.97 -10.38
C ASN A 73 3.11 8.85 -9.00
N PRO A 74 3.85 8.71 -7.88
CA PRO A 74 3.26 8.33 -6.60
C PRO A 74 2.38 9.44 -6.02
N LEU A 75 2.80 10.70 -6.14
CA LEU A 75 2.02 11.87 -5.67
C LEU A 75 0.73 12.03 -6.47
N PHE A 76 0.79 11.89 -7.80
CA PHE A 76 -0.40 11.97 -8.65
C PHE A 76 -1.43 10.89 -8.29
N ILE A 77 -0.99 9.64 -8.15
CA ILE A 77 -1.89 8.53 -7.77
C ILE A 77 -2.45 8.75 -6.36
N TYR A 78 -1.64 9.24 -5.43
CA TYR A 78 -2.09 9.57 -4.08
C TYR A 78 -3.19 10.62 -4.09
N VAL A 79 -2.98 11.76 -4.76
CA VAL A 79 -3.98 12.83 -4.88
C VAL A 79 -5.24 12.32 -5.61
N LEU A 80 -5.06 11.57 -6.71
CA LEU A 80 -6.16 10.96 -7.45
C LEU A 80 -7.00 10.03 -6.56
N SER A 81 -6.37 9.25 -5.69
CA SER A 81 -7.08 8.35 -4.76
C SER A 81 -7.96 9.14 -3.78
N ILE A 82 -7.47 10.28 -3.27
CA ILE A 82 -8.23 11.14 -2.36
C ILE A 82 -9.39 11.79 -3.10
N VAL A 83 -9.15 12.31 -4.29
CA VAL A 83 -10.19 12.93 -5.13
C VAL A 83 -11.27 11.90 -5.49
N TRP A 84 -10.87 10.69 -5.91
CA TRP A 84 -11.77 9.60 -6.23
C TRP A 84 -12.69 9.24 -5.06
N VAL A 85 -12.11 9.03 -3.87
CA VAL A 85 -12.87 8.71 -2.65
C VAL A 85 -13.80 9.87 -2.27
N LYS A 86 -13.32 11.12 -2.34
CA LYS A 86 -14.16 12.29 -2.03
C LYS A 86 -15.33 12.43 -3.00
N ILE A 87 -15.12 12.26 -4.30
CA ILE A 87 -16.20 12.31 -5.31
C ILE A 87 -17.23 11.19 -5.03
N MET A 88 -16.76 9.97 -4.81
CA MET A 88 -17.65 8.82 -4.57
C MET A 88 -18.45 8.93 -3.26
N LEU A 89 -17.89 9.55 -2.22
CA LEU A 89 -18.55 9.72 -0.93
C LEU A 89 -19.46 10.96 -0.87
N TYR A 90 -19.05 12.08 -1.46
CA TYR A 90 -19.74 13.37 -1.29
C TYR A 90 -20.62 13.76 -2.47
N CYS A 91 -20.21 13.46 -3.71
CA CYS A 91 -20.93 13.90 -4.91
C CYS A 91 -22.01 12.90 -5.37
N ILE A 92 -21.85 11.61 -5.09
CA ILE A 92 -22.79 10.57 -5.52
C ILE A 92 -23.55 10.04 -4.31
N LYS A 93 -24.72 10.64 -4.06
CA LYS A 93 -25.70 10.17 -3.08
C LYS A 93 -26.81 9.48 -3.83
N ILE A 94 -26.96 8.18 -3.67
CA ILE A 94 -28.04 7.40 -4.26
C ILE A 94 -29.06 7.14 -3.16
N THR A 95 -30.24 7.72 -3.31
CA THR A 95 -31.38 7.47 -2.42
C THR A 95 -32.02 6.16 -2.84
N LYS A 96 -31.97 5.14 -1.98
CA LYS A 96 -32.78 3.92 -2.18
C LYS A 96 -34.26 4.24 -1.98
N SER A 97 -35.14 3.40 -2.53
CA SER A 97 -36.60 3.47 -2.38
C SER A 97 -37.12 3.35 -0.93
N ASP A 98 -36.22 3.20 0.05
CA ASP A 98 -36.49 3.03 1.50
C ASP A 98 -36.09 4.27 2.33
N GLY A 99 -35.75 5.39 1.67
CA GLY A 99 -35.44 6.67 2.34
C GLY A 99 -34.04 6.82 2.93
N SER A 100 -33.23 5.76 2.98
CA SER A 100 -31.82 5.86 3.41
C SER A 100 -30.92 6.37 2.27
N VAL A 101 -30.17 7.43 2.52
CA VAL A 101 -29.16 7.97 1.60
C VAL A 101 -27.91 7.10 1.69
N ILE A 102 -27.62 6.36 0.62
CA ILE A 102 -26.42 5.52 0.53
C ILE A 102 -25.41 6.23 -0.38
N SER A 103 -24.15 6.26 0.04
CA SER A 103 -23.06 6.81 -0.77
C SER A 103 -22.76 5.87 -1.94
N GLY A 104 -22.35 6.41 -3.11
CA GLY A 104 -22.05 5.61 -4.31
C GLY A 104 -21.02 4.50 -4.06
N TYR A 105 -20.12 4.73 -3.10
CA TYR A 105 -19.15 3.75 -2.60
C TYR A 105 -19.81 2.50 -1.99
N GLN A 106 -20.88 2.70 -1.22
CA GLN A 106 -21.62 1.65 -0.55
C GLN A 106 -22.62 0.95 -1.48
N TRP A 107 -23.08 1.64 -2.54
CA TRP A 107 -23.87 1.02 -3.61
C TRP A 107 -23.06 0.04 -4.48
N ILE A 108 -21.85 0.43 -4.91
CA ILE A 108 -20.94 -0.48 -5.64
C ILE A 108 -20.60 -1.71 -4.78
N PHE A 109 -20.46 -1.50 -3.47
CA PHE A 109 -20.22 -2.59 -2.54
C PHE A 109 -21.44 -3.51 -2.40
N SER A 110 -22.67 -2.97 -2.26
CA SER A 110 -23.89 -3.75 -2.07
C SER A 110 -24.38 -4.48 -3.31
N GLU A 111 -24.30 -3.87 -4.49
CA GLU A 111 -24.86 -4.43 -5.71
C GLU A 111 -23.87 -5.31 -6.48
N TRP A 112 -22.57 -5.04 -6.42
CA TRP A 112 -21.57 -5.78 -7.21
C TRP A 112 -20.67 -6.67 -6.36
N CYS A 113 -20.19 -6.20 -5.20
CA CYS A 113 -19.20 -6.94 -4.43
C CYS A 113 -19.82 -7.97 -3.47
N LEU A 114 -20.93 -7.63 -2.83
CA LEU A 114 -21.67 -8.50 -1.92
C LEU A 114 -22.26 -9.76 -2.60
N PRO A 115 -22.96 -9.67 -3.75
CA PRO A 115 -23.48 -10.87 -4.41
C PRO A 115 -22.40 -11.72 -5.07
N ALA A 116 -21.24 -11.15 -5.44
CA ALA A 116 -20.17 -11.88 -6.11
C ALA A 116 -19.32 -12.75 -5.16
N ALA A 117 -19.13 -12.34 -3.90
CA ALA A 117 -18.19 -13.04 -3.00
C ALA A 117 -18.51 -12.96 -1.49
N GLY A 118 -19.72 -12.55 -1.10
CA GLY A 118 -20.15 -12.44 0.29
C GLY A 118 -19.45 -11.32 1.07
N CYS A 119 -19.58 -11.30 2.40
CA CYS A 119 -19.10 -10.19 3.23
C CYS A 119 -17.58 -10.00 3.20
N TYR A 120 -16.82 -11.10 3.35
CA TYR A 120 -15.36 -11.06 3.39
C TYR A 120 -14.74 -10.96 1.99
N GLY A 121 -15.23 -11.75 1.04
CA GLY A 121 -14.76 -11.73 -0.33
C GLY A 121 -15.14 -10.45 -1.07
N GLY A 122 -16.32 -9.88 -0.79
CA GLY A 122 -16.75 -8.61 -1.35
C GLY A 122 -15.84 -7.45 -0.95
N SER A 123 -15.39 -7.42 0.30
CA SER A 123 -14.43 -6.41 0.78
C SER A 123 -13.07 -6.53 0.08
N LEU A 124 -12.60 -7.76 -0.13
CA LEU A 124 -11.34 -8.02 -0.82
C LEU A 124 -11.42 -7.70 -2.31
N LEU A 125 -12.50 -8.11 -2.99
CA LEU A 125 -12.74 -7.78 -4.40
C LEU A 125 -12.84 -6.29 -4.62
N PHE A 126 -13.53 -5.58 -3.73
CA PHE A 126 -13.67 -4.14 -3.80
C PHE A 126 -12.31 -3.44 -3.66
N ALA A 127 -11.49 -3.84 -2.69
CA ALA A 127 -10.15 -3.29 -2.53
C ALA A 127 -9.26 -3.60 -3.75
N ALA A 128 -9.30 -4.84 -4.24
CA ALA A 128 -8.53 -5.27 -5.41
C ALA A 128 -8.95 -4.55 -6.69
N ALA A 129 -10.25 -4.31 -6.89
CA ALA A 129 -10.78 -3.58 -8.04
C ALA A 129 -10.33 -2.12 -8.04
N ASN A 130 -10.35 -1.44 -6.88
CA ASN A 130 -9.84 -0.07 -6.76
C ASN A 130 -8.33 0.00 -7.03
N VAL A 131 -7.54 -0.92 -6.45
CA VAL A 131 -6.10 -1.01 -6.72
C VAL A 131 -5.83 -1.28 -8.20
N GLY A 132 -6.57 -2.20 -8.81
CA GLY A 132 -6.49 -2.51 -10.24
C GLY A 132 -6.84 -1.32 -11.12
N LEU A 133 -7.85 -0.53 -10.75
CA LEU A 133 -8.23 0.70 -11.43
C LEU A 133 -7.10 1.72 -11.41
N PHE A 134 -6.54 2.02 -10.23
CA PHE A 134 -5.40 2.95 -10.13
C PHE A 134 -4.17 2.42 -10.85
N TRP A 135 -3.94 1.11 -10.83
CA TRP A 135 -2.85 0.49 -11.59
C TRP A 135 -3.04 0.63 -13.10
N MET A 136 -4.26 0.46 -13.62
CA MET A 136 -4.57 0.69 -15.04
C MET A 136 -4.31 2.15 -15.44
N ILE A 137 -4.71 3.11 -14.60
CA ILE A 137 -4.43 4.54 -14.84
C ILE A 137 -2.92 4.79 -14.84
N ALA A 138 -2.19 4.26 -13.85
CA ALA A 138 -0.74 4.38 -13.78
C ALA A 138 -0.04 3.76 -15.00
N LEU A 139 -0.51 2.61 -15.48
CA LEU A 139 -0.03 1.99 -16.71
C LEU A 139 -0.27 2.86 -17.94
N PHE A 140 -1.43 3.51 -18.04
CA PHE A 140 -1.72 4.42 -19.14
C PHE A 140 -0.75 5.61 -19.15
N LEU A 141 -0.51 6.23 -17.99
CA LEU A 141 0.49 7.29 -17.84
C LEU A 141 1.89 6.79 -18.21
N TYR A 142 2.26 5.60 -17.74
CA TYR A 142 3.55 4.98 -18.05
C TYR A 142 3.75 4.74 -19.55
N ARG A 143 2.74 4.19 -20.25
CA ARG A 143 2.79 3.98 -21.70
C ARG A 143 2.91 5.29 -22.48
N ARG A 144 2.31 6.38 -21.97
CA ARG A 144 2.41 7.72 -22.55
C ARG A 144 3.70 8.47 -22.17
N LYS A 145 4.57 7.89 -21.32
CA LYS A 145 5.79 8.51 -20.77
C LYS A 145 5.52 9.88 -20.13
N ILE A 146 4.35 10.06 -19.53
CA ILE A 146 4.01 11.30 -18.81
C ILE A 146 4.45 11.12 -17.36
N PHE A 147 5.43 11.91 -16.95
CA PHE A 147 5.91 11.98 -15.58
C PHE A 147 5.41 13.29 -14.98
N VAL A 148 4.43 13.17 -14.08
CA VAL A 148 3.87 14.31 -13.35
C VAL A 148 4.64 14.40 -12.04
N SER A 149 5.65 15.28 -12.00
CA SER A 149 6.21 15.74 -10.73
C SER A 149 5.36 16.91 -10.23
N LEU A 150 4.65 16.71 -9.13
CA LEU A 150 3.94 17.75 -8.41
C LEU A 150 4.77 18.20 -7.21
#